data_AF-A0A1F1A657-F1
#
_entry.id   AF-A0A1F1A657-F1
#
_cell.length_a   1.000
_cell.length_b   1.000
_cell.length_c   1.000
_cell.angle_alpha   90.00
_cell.angle_beta   90.00
_cell.angle_gamma   90.00
#
_symmetry.space_group_name_H-M   'P 1'
#
loop_
_entity.id
_entity.type
_entity.pdbx_description
1 polymer ?
#
loop_
_entity_poly.entity_id
_entity_poly.type
_entity_poly.pdbx_seq_one_letter_code
_entity_poly.pdbx_strand_id
1 'polypeptide(L)'
;MARKKYIDDEELVLLFEQYLQEQCSNDPKTFKIPQFGSYLRNNGFPQVADTTIRRNKEFRQFRQALNDKLELFEDDTYQTVITYKTLDVERFLMTNRTPKAIRSALVELNGHYKRIVDAAIAYKDEVESLKKRMEELKSEIAQLKEGKYAFNEQARKNKELAEENKKLRNLLKTSLYPEIANELLKEEGLLEFDHQTVTEQYLKEQVITADSEISFIKNKTTEQNENKPSKSKILNIKNLLDSKTNY
;
A
#
# COMPACT_ATOMS: atom_id res chain seq x y z
N MET A 1 -34.96 22.98 33.87
CA MET A 1 -34.55 24.33 33.42
C MET A 1 -33.05 24.45 33.62
N ALA A 2 -32.29 24.71 32.54
CA ALA A 2 -30.85 24.94 32.68
C ALA A 2 -30.62 26.25 33.44
N ARG A 3 -29.79 26.21 34.48
CA ARG A 3 -29.42 27.39 35.26
C ARG A 3 -28.73 28.39 34.33
N LYS A 4 -29.15 29.67 34.33
CA LYS A 4 -28.48 30.72 33.54
C LYS A 4 -26.99 30.72 33.85
N LYS A 5 -26.16 30.75 32.80
CA LYS A 5 -24.71 30.91 32.95
C LYS A 5 -24.43 32.33 33.46
N TYR A 6 -23.45 32.45 34.34
CA TYR A 6 -23.03 33.74 34.93
C TYR A 6 -21.98 34.47 34.07
N ILE A 7 -21.42 33.77 33.10
CA ILE A 7 -20.41 34.25 32.15
C ILE A 7 -20.53 33.40 30.89
N ASP A 8 -20.35 34.02 29.73
CA ASP A 8 -20.34 33.32 28.46
C ASP A 8 -19.00 32.60 28.24
N ASP A 9 -19.04 31.51 27.48
CA ASP A 9 -17.88 30.63 27.34
C ASP A 9 -16.73 31.32 26.60
N GLU A 10 -17.03 32.15 25.59
CA GLU A 10 -16.05 32.97 24.85
C GLU A 10 -15.39 34.03 25.75
N GLU A 11 -16.18 34.74 26.55
CA GLU A 11 -15.67 35.74 27.50
C GLU A 11 -14.76 35.12 28.56
N LEU A 12 -15.12 33.91 29.04
CA LEU A 12 -14.32 33.19 30.01
C LEU A 12 -12.97 32.76 29.44
N VAL A 13 -12.91 32.37 28.16
CA VAL A 13 -11.65 32.06 27.48
C VAL A 13 -10.79 33.30 27.28
N LEU A 14 -11.38 34.43 26.86
CA LEU A 14 -10.65 35.71 26.71
C LEU A 14 -10.04 36.19 28.04
N LEU A 15 -10.82 36.18 29.13
CA LEU A 15 -10.32 36.55 30.46
C LEU A 15 -9.26 35.57 30.96
N PHE A 16 -9.31 34.30 30.54
CA PHE A 16 -8.28 33.34 30.85
C PHE A 16 -6.96 33.64 30.11
N GLU A 17 -7.02 34.03 28.85
CA GLU A 17 -5.82 34.47 28.10
C GLU A 17 -5.21 35.72 28.74
N GLN A 18 -6.03 36.71 29.12
CA GLN A 18 -5.57 37.90 29.84
C GLN A 18 -4.94 37.53 31.19
N TYR A 19 -5.58 36.64 31.96
CA TYR A 19 -5.03 36.14 33.22
C TYR A 19 -3.68 35.45 33.01
N LEU A 20 -3.54 34.65 31.95
CA LEU A 20 -2.27 33.99 31.63
C LEU A 20 -1.18 35.02 31.33
N GLN A 21 -1.50 36.07 30.59
CA GLN A 21 -0.56 37.14 30.24
C GLN A 21 -0.10 37.96 31.45
N GLU A 22 -1.05 38.32 32.32
CA GLU A 22 -0.81 39.23 33.46
C GLU A 22 -0.21 38.51 34.68
N GLN A 23 -0.69 37.32 35.00
CA GLN A 23 -0.40 36.66 36.29
C GLN A 23 0.42 35.37 36.14
N CYS A 24 0.51 34.79 34.94
CA CYS A 24 1.17 33.51 34.71
C CYS A 24 2.32 33.59 33.69
N SER A 25 2.71 34.77 33.22
CA SER A 25 3.73 34.96 32.18
C SER A 25 3.51 34.09 30.93
N ASN A 26 2.24 33.82 30.60
CA ASN A 26 1.76 32.90 29.56
C ASN A 26 2.12 31.41 29.74
N ASP A 27 2.58 30.96 30.91
CA ASP A 27 2.87 29.56 31.18
C ASP A 27 1.60 28.81 31.66
N PRO A 28 0.93 27.97 30.83
CA PRO A 28 -0.34 27.33 31.19
C PRO A 28 -0.21 26.33 32.35
N LYS A 29 1.01 25.82 32.57
CA LYS A 29 1.36 24.91 33.68
C LYS A 29 1.26 25.57 35.05
N THR A 30 1.41 26.89 35.14
CA THR A 30 1.37 27.64 36.41
C THR A 30 -0.07 27.98 36.84
N PHE A 31 -1.05 27.77 35.97
CA PHE A 31 -2.45 28.10 36.21
C PHE A 31 -3.05 27.33 37.39
N LYS A 32 -3.71 28.08 38.28
CA LYS A 32 -4.52 27.54 39.38
C LYS A 32 -5.93 28.11 39.32
N ILE A 33 -6.91 27.21 39.28
CA ILE A 33 -8.34 27.56 39.21
C ILE A 33 -8.78 28.54 40.31
N PRO A 34 -8.35 28.42 41.59
CA PRO A 34 -8.76 29.36 42.62
C PRO A 34 -8.24 30.78 42.39
N GLN A 35 -7.02 30.92 41.85
CA GLN A 35 -6.43 32.22 41.56
C GLN A 35 -7.15 32.90 40.38
N PHE A 36 -7.44 32.13 39.34
CA PHE A 36 -8.27 32.61 38.22
C PHE A 36 -9.71 32.93 38.63
N GLY A 37 -10.31 32.16 39.53
CA GLY A 37 -11.62 32.46 40.10
C GLY A 37 -11.63 33.81 40.83
N SER A 38 -10.57 34.11 41.59
CA SER A 38 -10.43 35.43 42.24
C SER A 38 -10.21 36.55 41.22
N TYR A 39 -9.46 36.29 40.15
CA TYR A 39 -9.29 37.23 39.04
C TYR A 39 -10.62 37.58 38.35
N LEU A 40 -11.45 36.57 38.03
CA LEU A 40 -12.78 36.79 37.45
C LEU A 40 -13.70 37.60 38.37
N ARG A 41 -13.65 37.35 39.68
CA ARG A 41 -14.43 38.10 40.67
C ARG A 41 -14.01 39.56 40.76
N ASN A 42 -12.72 39.85 40.60
CA ASN A 42 -12.19 41.21 40.58
C ASN A 42 -12.50 41.94 39.26
N ASN A 43 -12.63 41.21 38.15
CA ASN A 43 -12.91 41.75 36.81
C ASN A 43 -14.40 41.74 36.43
N GLY A 44 -15.30 41.91 37.40
CA GLY A 44 -16.73 42.15 37.15
C GLY A 44 -17.64 40.93 37.23
N PHE A 45 -17.13 39.74 37.57
CA PHE A 45 -17.94 38.50 37.70
C PHE A 45 -17.94 37.95 39.14
N PRO A 46 -18.54 38.66 40.12
CA PRO A 46 -18.47 38.30 41.54
C PRO A 46 -19.19 36.98 41.89
N GLN A 47 -20.16 36.55 41.06
CA GLN A 47 -20.99 35.37 41.31
C GLN A 47 -20.41 34.06 40.71
N VAL A 48 -19.29 34.14 39.98
CA VAL A 48 -18.65 32.96 39.39
C VAL A 48 -17.90 32.17 40.46
N ALA A 49 -18.35 30.94 40.69
CA ALA A 49 -17.74 30.03 41.65
C ALA A 49 -16.67 29.16 40.96
N ASP A 50 -15.64 28.75 41.71
CA ASP A 50 -14.58 27.88 41.17
C ASP A 50 -15.15 26.55 40.64
N THR A 51 -16.26 26.08 41.22
CA THR A 51 -16.98 24.89 40.75
C THR A 51 -17.62 25.07 39.38
N THR A 52 -18.07 26.28 39.03
CA THR A 52 -18.67 26.54 37.70
C THR A 52 -17.59 26.59 36.62
N ILE A 53 -16.42 27.17 36.92
CA ILE A 53 -15.25 27.16 36.02
C ILE A 53 -14.80 25.72 35.75
N ARG A 54 -14.68 24.89 36.79
CA ARG A 54 -14.29 23.47 36.66
C ARG A 54 -15.25 22.66 35.79
N ARG A 55 -16.55 22.95 35.89
CA ARG A 55 -17.61 22.21 35.19
C ARG A 55 -17.82 22.69 33.75
N ASN A 56 -17.26 23.84 33.37
CA ASN A 56 -17.32 24.32 31.99
C ASN A 56 -16.52 23.38 31.07
N LYS A 57 -17.21 22.81 30.07
CA LYS A 57 -16.64 21.85 29.14
C LYS A 57 -15.72 22.53 28.12
N GLU A 58 -16.14 23.67 27.58
CA GLU A 58 -15.37 24.40 26.56
C GLU A 58 -14.06 24.91 27.15
N PHE A 59 -14.12 25.51 28.34
CA PHE A 59 -12.93 25.93 29.06
C PHE A 59 -11.94 24.79 29.32
N ARG A 60 -12.46 23.61 29.71
CA ARG A 60 -11.61 22.45 29.98
C ARG A 60 -10.95 21.94 28.70
N GLN A 61 -11.69 21.88 27.60
CA GLN A 61 -11.17 21.47 26.30
C GLN A 61 -10.12 22.47 25.80
N PHE A 62 -10.38 23.77 25.92
CA PHE A 62 -9.41 24.81 25.55
C PHE A 62 -8.11 24.68 26.36
N ARG A 63 -8.22 24.54 27.68
CA ARG A 63 -7.05 24.34 28.55
C ARG A 63 -6.28 23.06 28.19
N GLN A 64 -6.99 21.97 27.93
CA GLN A 64 -6.36 20.71 27.54
C GLN A 64 -5.65 20.86 26.20
N ALA A 65 -6.29 21.47 25.19
CA ALA A 65 -5.66 21.74 23.90
C ALA A 65 -4.41 22.63 24.01
N LEU A 66 -4.37 23.59 24.93
CA LEU A 66 -3.17 24.39 25.19
C LEU A 66 -2.03 23.56 25.81
N ASN A 67 -2.35 22.67 26.76
CA ASN A 67 -1.35 21.78 27.35
C ASN A 67 -0.85 20.76 26.33
N ASP A 68 -1.75 20.16 25.55
CA ASP A 68 -1.41 19.18 24.53
C ASP A 68 -0.52 19.80 23.44
N LYS A 69 -0.80 21.05 23.03
CA LYS A 69 0.08 21.80 22.11
C LYS A 69 1.48 22.04 22.68
N LEU A 70 1.59 22.18 24.00
CA LEU A 70 2.86 22.38 24.70
C LEU A 70 3.64 21.06 24.87
N GLU A 71 2.94 19.92 24.92
CA GLU A 71 3.52 18.57 25.04
C GLU A 71 3.81 17.90 23.70
N LEU A 72 3.15 18.31 22.61
CA LEU A 72 3.34 17.75 21.26
C LEU A 72 4.77 17.91 20.73
N PHE A 73 5.52 18.86 21.29
CA PHE A 73 6.90 19.11 20.93
C PHE A 73 7.80 18.60 22.07
N GLU A 74 8.33 17.39 21.92
CA GLU A 74 9.29 16.80 22.87
C GLU A 74 10.63 17.55 22.90
N ASP A 75 10.95 18.26 21.81
CA ASP A 75 12.17 19.04 21.67
C ASP A 75 12.07 20.37 22.42
N ASP A 76 12.94 20.54 23.42
CA ASP A 76 13.10 21.79 24.18
C ASP A 76 13.31 23.01 23.27
N THR A 77 13.93 22.83 22.09
CA THR A 77 14.13 23.86 21.08
C THR A 77 12.81 24.33 20.48
N TYR A 78 11.90 23.43 20.14
CA TYR A 78 10.57 23.74 19.65
C TYR A 78 9.72 24.44 20.72
N GLN A 79 9.78 23.93 21.96
CA GLN A 79 9.06 24.56 23.07
C GLN A 79 9.55 25.99 23.31
N THR A 80 10.86 26.24 23.19
CA THR A 80 11.46 27.57 23.35
C THR A 80 11.00 28.57 22.28
N VAL A 81 10.83 28.12 21.03
CA VAL A 81 10.35 29.00 19.93
C VAL A 81 8.87 29.31 20.01
N ILE A 82 8.06 28.37 20.50
CA ILE A 82 6.59 28.49 20.52
C ILE A 82 6.07 29.17 21.80
N THR A 83 6.82 29.09 22.90
CA THR A 83 6.42 29.71 24.18
C THR A 83 6.70 31.22 24.20
N TYR A 84 5.65 32.00 23.94
CA TYR A 84 5.70 33.44 24.14
C TYR A 84 5.61 33.78 25.63
N LYS A 85 6.75 34.09 26.26
CA LYS A 85 6.82 34.50 27.66
C LYS A 85 6.83 36.01 27.81
N THR A 86 5.84 36.56 28.53
CA THR A 86 5.81 37.98 28.87
C THR A 86 6.76 38.29 30.03
N LEU A 87 7.39 39.45 30.00
CA LEU A 87 8.20 39.94 31.11
C LEU A 87 7.30 40.63 32.14
N ASP A 88 7.10 40.00 33.29
CA ASP A 88 6.50 40.64 34.46
C ASP A 88 7.51 41.64 35.06
N VAL A 89 7.32 42.92 34.78
CA VAL A 89 8.24 44.00 35.15
C VAL A 89 8.31 44.18 36.66
N GLU A 90 7.18 44.09 37.37
CA GLU A 90 7.16 44.28 38.82
C GLU A 90 7.91 43.15 39.53
N ARG A 91 7.62 41.91 39.16
CA ARG A 91 8.34 40.75 39.70
C ARG A 91 9.80 40.74 39.31
N PHE A 92 10.13 41.17 38.09
CA PHE A 92 11.51 41.30 37.63
C PHE A 92 12.31 42.30 38.47
N LEU A 93 11.73 43.47 38.77
CA LEU A 93 12.36 44.50 39.61
C LEU A 93 12.46 44.07 41.07
N MET A 94 11.46 43.37 41.61
CA MET A 94 11.51 42.84 42.98
C MET A 94 12.58 41.75 43.16
N THR A 95 12.81 40.94 42.13
CA THR A 95 13.80 39.86 42.11
C THR A 95 15.21 40.40 41.87
N ASN A 96 15.36 41.34 40.93
CA ASN A 96 16.63 41.96 40.56
C ASN A 96 16.75 43.36 41.17
N ARG A 97 17.10 43.43 42.45
CA ARG A 97 17.15 44.69 43.22
C ARG A 97 18.36 45.59 42.93
N THR A 98 19.39 45.07 42.26
CA THR A 98 20.62 45.84 41.97
C THR A 98 20.78 46.11 40.48
N PRO A 99 21.38 47.24 40.08
CA PRO A 99 21.64 47.54 38.66
C PRO A 99 22.45 46.44 37.95
N LYS A 100 23.37 45.79 38.67
CA LYS A 100 24.18 44.69 38.14
C LYS A 100 23.33 43.43 37.88
N ALA A 101 22.42 43.09 38.79
CA ALA A 101 21.50 41.96 38.62
C ALA A 101 20.49 42.20 37.48
N ILE A 102 20.00 43.45 37.35
CA ILE A 102 19.15 43.84 36.22
C ILE A 102 19.91 43.66 34.91
N ARG A 103 21.16 44.14 34.84
CA ARG A 103 21.99 43.99 33.63
C ARG A 103 22.23 42.53 33.26
N SER A 104 22.54 41.65 34.22
CA SER A 104 22.73 40.22 33.93
C SER A 104 21.43 39.56 33.46
N ALA A 105 20.31 39.85 34.13
CA ALA A 105 19.01 39.28 33.76
C ALA A 105 18.54 39.75 32.37
N LEU A 106 18.82 41.00 31.99
CA LEU A 106 18.57 41.50 30.64
C LEU A 106 19.48 40.85 29.59
N VAL A 107 20.73 40.53 29.93
CA VAL A 107 21.65 39.78 29.04
C VAL A 107 21.16 38.34 28.85
N GLU A 108 20.68 37.69 29.91
CA GLU A 108 20.08 36.34 29.83
C GLU A 108 18.82 36.34 28.97
N LEU A 109 17.95 37.35 29.13
CA LEU A 109 16.76 37.54 28.31
C LEU A 109 17.12 37.74 26.83
N ASN A 110 18.13 38.57 26.54
CA ASN A 110 18.62 38.74 25.17
C ASN A 110 19.18 37.42 24.61
N GLY A 111 19.90 36.64 25.42
CA GLY A 111 20.37 35.31 25.05
C GLY A 111 19.24 34.30 24.79
N HIS A 112 18.11 34.41 25.49
CA HIS A 112 16.90 33.65 25.19
C HIS A 112 16.32 34.00 23.82
N TYR A 113 16.15 35.29 23.52
CA TYR A 113 15.68 35.72 22.20
C TYR A 113 16.62 35.33 21.06
N LYS A 114 17.93 35.40 21.28
CA LYS A 114 18.90 34.90 20.31
C LYS A 114 18.68 33.42 20.00
N ARG A 115 18.47 32.58 21.02
CA ARG A 115 18.17 31.14 20.83
C ARG A 115 16.89 30.91 20.04
N ILE A 116 15.85 31.70 20.28
CA ILE A 116 14.61 31.65 19.50
C ILE A 116 14.88 31.96 18.02
N VAL A 117 15.64 33.01 17.75
CA VAL A 117 15.99 33.41 16.38
C VAL A 117 16.83 32.33 15.69
N ASP A 118 17.85 31.79 16.37
CA ASP A 118 18.71 30.75 15.83
C ASP A 118 17.90 29.48 15.48
N ALA A 119 16.98 29.08 16.37
CA ALA A 119 16.07 27.96 16.10
C ALA A 119 15.09 28.26 14.96
N ALA A 120 14.53 29.48 14.89
CA ALA A 120 13.66 29.89 13.79
C ALA A 120 14.36 29.87 12.42
N ILE A 121 15.65 30.22 12.38
CA ILE A 121 16.48 30.12 11.17
C ILE A 121 16.65 28.65 10.77
N ALA A 122 17.01 27.78 11.73
CA ALA A 122 17.14 26.35 11.45
C ALA A 122 15.84 25.75 10.88
N TYR A 123 14.69 26.12 11.45
CA TYR A 123 13.39 25.67 10.91
C TYR A 123 13.08 26.22 9.52
N LYS A 124 13.47 27.46 9.24
CA LYS A 124 13.31 28.03 7.91
C LYS A 124 14.09 27.20 6.88
N ASP A 125 15.33 26.84 7.20
CA ASP A 125 16.19 26.05 6.33
C ASP A 125 15.64 24.62 6.13
N GLU A 126 15.15 23.98 7.20
CA GLU A 126 14.47 22.68 7.13
C GLU A 126 13.23 22.73 6.24
N VAL A 127 12.38 23.74 6.42
CA VAL A 127 11.17 23.92 5.61
C VAL A 127 11.51 24.15 4.13
N GLU A 128 12.56 24.92 3.84
CA GLU A 128 13.03 25.11 2.46
C GLU A 128 13.54 23.80 1.85
N SER A 129 14.27 22.98 2.61
CA SER A 129 14.74 21.67 2.16
C SER A 129 13.58 20.70 1.89
N LEU A 130 12.58 20.67 2.78
CA LEU A 130 11.39 19.85 2.64
C LEU A 130 10.54 20.28 1.45
N LYS A 131 10.41 21.59 1.20
CA LYS A 131 9.72 22.10 0.01
C LYS A 131 10.40 21.65 -1.27
N LYS A 132 11.73 21.73 -1.35
CA LYS A 132 12.48 21.23 -2.51
C LYS A 132 12.23 19.73 -2.71
N ARG A 133 12.34 18.93 -1.65
CA ARG A 133 12.07 17.48 -1.74
C ARG A 133 10.63 17.18 -2.14
N MET A 134 9.67 17.99 -1.69
CA MET A 134 8.26 17.85 -2.07
C MET A 134 8.05 18.12 -3.56
N GLU A 135 8.71 19.13 -4.13
CA GLU A 135 8.63 19.39 -5.57
C GLU A 135 9.33 18.31 -6.40
N GLU A 136 10.48 17.79 -5.95
CA GLU A 136 11.12 16.64 -6.57
C GLU A 136 10.18 15.42 -6.59
N LEU A 137 9.60 15.05 -5.44
CA LEU A 137 8.65 13.94 -5.35
C LEU A 137 7.41 14.14 -6.22
N LYS A 138 6.88 15.37 -6.31
CA LYS A 138 5.76 15.68 -7.22
C LYS A 138 6.16 15.45 -8.67
N SER A 139 7.36 15.85 -9.07
CA SER A 139 7.87 15.62 -10.42
C SER A 139 8.11 14.14 -10.72
N GLU A 140 8.68 13.38 -9.77
CA GLU A 140 8.83 11.92 -9.86
C GLU A 140 7.47 11.23 -10.02
N ILE A 141 6.46 11.65 -9.24
CA ILE A 141 5.10 11.12 -9.35
C ILE A 141 4.49 11.42 -10.72
N ALA A 142 4.73 12.61 -11.27
CA ALA A 142 4.25 12.97 -12.61
C ALA A 142 4.88 12.07 -13.69
N GLN A 143 6.20 11.88 -13.64
CA GLN A 143 6.94 11.00 -14.55
C GLN A 143 6.49 9.54 -14.43
N LEU A 144 6.30 9.03 -13.20
CA LEU A 144 5.80 7.67 -12.98
C LEU A 144 4.38 7.48 -13.50
N LYS A 145 3.51 8.49 -13.37
CA LYS A 145 2.17 8.45 -13.96
C LYS A 145 2.24 8.36 -15.48
N GLU A 146 3.04 9.20 -16.12
CA GLU A 146 3.24 9.19 -17.58
C GLU A 146 3.82 7.84 -18.06
N GLY A 147 4.87 7.35 -17.39
CA GLY A 147 5.44 6.03 -17.66
C GLY A 147 4.44 4.89 -17.48
N LYS A 148 3.56 4.97 -16.47
CA LYS A 148 2.47 3.99 -16.26
C LYS A 148 1.44 4.04 -17.38
N TYR A 149 1.08 5.22 -17.90
CA TYR A 149 0.20 5.32 -19.06
C TYR A 149 0.83 4.69 -20.30
N ALA A 150 2.09 5.00 -20.60
CA ALA A 150 2.83 4.41 -21.71
C ALA A 150 2.95 2.88 -21.58
N PHE A 151 3.26 2.38 -20.39
CA PHE A 151 3.31 0.95 -20.11
C PHE A 151 1.96 0.27 -20.31
N ASN A 152 0.86 0.86 -19.85
CA ASN A 152 -0.48 0.32 -20.02
C ASN A 152 -0.90 0.26 -21.50
N GLU A 153 -0.60 1.31 -22.27
CA GLU A 153 -0.83 1.33 -23.72
C GLU A 153 -0.01 0.24 -24.43
N GLN A 154 1.26 0.09 -24.08
CA GLN A 154 2.10 -0.97 -24.65
C GLN A 154 1.62 -2.36 -24.24
N ALA A 155 1.19 -2.55 -22.99
CA ALA A 155 0.61 -3.79 -22.51
C ALA A 155 -0.68 -4.15 -23.26
N ARG A 156 -1.50 -3.15 -23.63
CA ARG A 156 -2.71 -3.36 -24.43
C ARG A 156 -2.37 -3.83 -25.85
N LYS A 157 -1.45 -3.12 -26.52
CA LYS A 157 -0.95 -3.50 -27.86
C LYS A 157 -0.34 -4.90 -27.87
N ASN A 158 0.44 -5.24 -26.84
CA ASN A 158 1.03 -6.58 -26.72
C ASN A 158 -0.04 -7.68 -26.57
N LYS A 159 -1.14 -7.41 -25.85
CA LYS A 159 -2.27 -8.35 -25.76
C LYS A 159 -2.97 -8.51 -27.10
N GLU A 160 -3.26 -7.41 -27.80
CA GLU A 160 -3.86 -7.42 -29.14
C GLU A 160 -2.99 -8.23 -30.13
N LEU A 161 -1.67 -7.97 -30.17
CA LEU A 161 -0.72 -8.72 -30.99
C LEU A 161 -0.62 -10.21 -30.62
N ALA A 162 -0.73 -10.54 -29.33
CA ALA A 162 -0.73 -11.93 -28.89
C ALA A 162 -1.99 -12.68 -29.35
N GLU A 163 -3.15 -12.01 -29.33
CA GLU A 163 -4.40 -12.56 -29.85
C GLU A 163 -4.36 -12.72 -31.37
N GLU A 164 -3.84 -11.74 -32.11
CA GLU A 164 -3.62 -11.84 -33.55
C GLU A 164 -2.69 -13.00 -33.90
N ASN A 165 -1.55 -13.11 -33.22
CA ASN A 165 -0.63 -14.25 -33.41
C ASN A 165 -1.32 -15.59 -33.14
N LYS A 166 -2.18 -15.67 -32.13
CA LYS A 166 -2.96 -16.88 -31.86
C LYS A 166 -3.95 -17.19 -32.98
N LYS A 167 -4.65 -16.18 -33.50
CA LYS A 167 -5.57 -16.33 -34.65
C LYS A 167 -4.81 -16.77 -35.91
N LEU A 168 -3.68 -16.14 -36.22
CA LEU A 168 -2.83 -16.50 -37.35
C LEU A 168 -2.29 -17.93 -37.23
N ARG A 169 -1.82 -18.34 -36.05
CA ARG A 169 -1.41 -19.73 -35.80
C ARG A 169 -2.55 -20.72 -35.97
N ASN A 170 -3.76 -20.37 -35.50
CA ASN A 170 -4.94 -21.21 -35.68
C ASN A 170 -5.34 -21.29 -37.16
N LEU A 171 -5.27 -20.18 -37.88
CA LEU A 171 -5.52 -20.13 -39.31
C LEU A 171 -4.49 -20.99 -40.03
N LEU A 172 -3.19 -20.85 -39.76
CA LEU A 172 -2.16 -21.74 -40.31
C LEU A 172 -2.48 -23.21 -40.02
N LYS A 173 -2.83 -23.58 -38.78
CA LYS A 173 -3.21 -24.97 -38.45
C LYS A 173 -4.46 -25.48 -39.18
N THR A 174 -5.41 -24.60 -39.48
CA THR A 174 -6.71 -24.97 -40.07
C THR A 174 -6.70 -24.87 -41.60
N SER A 175 -5.89 -23.98 -42.16
CA SER A 175 -5.86 -23.62 -43.59
C SER A 175 -4.55 -23.97 -44.30
N LEU A 176 -3.48 -24.34 -43.61
CA LEU A 176 -2.50 -25.22 -44.24
C LEU A 176 -3.15 -26.59 -44.38
N TYR A 177 -3.16 -27.08 -45.62
CA TYR A 177 -3.45 -28.46 -45.90
C TYR A 177 -2.51 -29.34 -45.05
N PRO A 178 -3.04 -30.35 -44.32
CA PRO A 178 -2.22 -31.29 -43.57
C PRO A 178 -1.10 -31.88 -44.42
N GLU A 179 -1.34 -32.06 -45.72
CA GLU A 179 -0.36 -32.54 -46.70
C GLU A 179 0.81 -31.56 -46.89
N ILE A 180 0.56 -30.26 -47.07
CA ILE A 180 1.62 -29.24 -47.21
C ILE A 180 2.38 -29.06 -45.89
N ALA A 181 1.67 -29.12 -44.75
CA ALA A 181 2.31 -29.09 -43.44
C ALA A 181 3.21 -30.32 -43.21
N ASN A 182 2.76 -31.51 -43.63
CA ASN A 182 3.55 -32.74 -43.55
C ASN A 182 4.74 -32.73 -44.51
N GLU A 183 4.63 -32.12 -45.69
CA GLU A 183 5.76 -31.93 -46.61
C GLU A 183 6.79 -30.96 -46.04
N LEU A 184 6.37 -29.81 -45.50
CA LEU A 184 7.29 -28.87 -44.82
C LEU A 184 7.98 -29.52 -43.61
N LEU A 185 7.25 -30.31 -42.81
CA LEU A 185 7.82 -31.07 -41.69
C LEU A 185 8.75 -32.21 -42.13
N LYS A 186 8.56 -32.75 -43.34
CA LYS A 186 9.46 -33.74 -43.96
C LYS A 186 10.73 -33.08 -44.50
N GLU A 187 10.63 -31.88 -45.08
CA GLU A 187 11.78 -31.08 -45.52
C GLU A 187 12.64 -30.60 -44.34
N GLU A 188 12.02 -30.26 -43.21
CA GLU A 188 12.72 -29.89 -41.96
C GLU A 188 13.25 -31.11 -41.16
N GLY A 189 12.97 -32.35 -41.61
CA GLY A 189 13.47 -33.58 -40.99
C GLY A 189 12.80 -33.95 -39.65
N LEU A 190 11.60 -33.43 -39.38
CA LEU A 190 10.87 -33.60 -38.11
C LEU A 190 9.82 -34.72 -38.13
N LEU A 191 9.53 -35.30 -39.30
CA LEU A 191 8.63 -36.44 -39.48
C LEU A 191 9.37 -37.64 -40.10
N GLU A 192 9.63 -38.67 -39.30
CA GLU A 192 10.02 -40.01 -39.76
C GLU A 192 8.76 -40.90 -39.77
N PHE A 193 8.29 -41.32 -40.94
CA PHE A 193 7.19 -42.28 -41.04
C PHE A 193 7.73 -43.70 -40.86
N ASP A 194 7.69 -44.23 -39.64
CA ASP A 194 8.13 -45.60 -39.30
C ASP A 194 7.03 -46.68 -39.45
N HIS A 195 5.86 -46.36 -39.99
CA HIS A 195 4.77 -47.32 -40.12
C HIS A 195 4.37 -47.53 -41.57
N GLN A 196 5.17 -48.32 -42.29
CA GLN A 196 4.62 -49.16 -43.36
C GLN A 196 3.63 -50.14 -42.72
N THR A 197 2.34 -49.98 -43.03
CA THR A 197 1.25 -50.88 -42.55
C THR A 197 1.43 -52.34 -42.95
N VAL A 198 2.40 -52.65 -43.82
CA VAL A 198 2.76 -54.00 -44.23
C VAL A 198 4.28 -54.13 -44.16
N THR A 199 4.77 -54.98 -43.27
CA THR A 199 6.20 -55.30 -43.19
C THR A 199 6.61 -56.15 -44.39
N GLU A 200 7.76 -55.85 -45.01
CA GLU A 200 8.26 -56.59 -46.19
C GLU A 200 8.46 -58.10 -45.92
N GLN A 201 8.68 -58.48 -44.66
CA GLN A 201 8.74 -59.89 -44.24
C GLN A 201 7.37 -60.59 -44.42
N TYR A 202 6.28 -59.91 -44.09
CA TYR A 202 4.93 -60.45 -44.24
C TYR A 202 4.53 -60.66 -45.72
N LEU A 203 5.00 -59.77 -46.60
CA LEU A 203 4.81 -59.92 -48.05
C LEU A 203 5.56 -61.13 -48.62
N LYS A 204 6.78 -61.41 -48.13
CA LYS A 204 7.55 -62.57 -48.57
C LYS A 204 6.93 -63.90 -48.13
N GLU A 205 6.25 -63.92 -46.99
CA GLU A 205 5.64 -65.14 -46.45
C GLU A 205 4.27 -65.47 -47.05
N GLN A 206 3.49 -64.46 -47.46
CA GLN A 206 2.10 -64.66 -47.91
C GLN A 206 1.86 -64.45 -49.42
N VAL A 207 2.86 -64.00 -50.17
CA VAL A 207 2.74 -63.83 -51.62
C VAL A 207 3.37 -65.01 -52.34
N ILE A 208 2.55 -65.77 -53.06
CA ILE A 208 3.01 -66.84 -53.96
C ILE A 208 3.68 -66.17 -55.17
N THR A 209 4.98 -66.36 -55.30
CA THR A 209 5.78 -65.91 -56.45
C THR A 209 5.97 -67.05 -57.46
N ALA A 210 6.42 -66.72 -58.68
CA ALA A 210 6.56 -67.69 -59.78
C ALA A 210 7.48 -68.89 -59.45
N ASP A 211 8.38 -68.72 -58.48
CA ASP A 211 9.35 -69.73 -58.03
C ASP A 211 8.87 -70.53 -56.81
N SER A 212 7.64 -70.30 -56.34
CA SER A 212 7.10 -70.97 -55.16
C SER A 212 6.68 -72.41 -55.49
N GLU A 213 7.30 -73.40 -54.86
CA GLU A 213 6.97 -74.82 -55.04
C GLU A 213 5.62 -75.16 -54.37
N ILE A 214 4.60 -75.49 -55.18
CA ILE A 214 3.30 -75.94 -54.69
C ILE A 214 3.36 -77.45 -54.42
N SER A 215 3.42 -77.84 -53.15
CA SER A 215 3.40 -79.25 -52.74
C SER A 215 1.97 -79.79 -52.64
N PHE A 216 1.56 -80.59 -53.62
CA PHE A 216 0.25 -81.27 -53.59
C PHE A 216 0.32 -82.56 -52.78
N ILE A 217 0.40 -82.46 -51.45
CA ILE A 217 0.22 -83.63 -50.58
C ILE A 217 -1.27 -83.97 -50.54
N LYS A 218 -1.70 -84.88 -51.41
CA LYS A 218 -3.00 -85.56 -51.30
C LYS A 218 -2.91 -86.59 -50.18
N ASN A 219 -3.42 -86.28 -48.99
CA ASN A 219 -3.78 -87.31 -48.01
C ASN A 219 -5.06 -86.95 -47.25
N LYS A 220 -6.11 -87.69 -47.65
CA LYS A 220 -7.22 -88.30 -46.90
C LYS A 220 -7.74 -87.61 -45.62
N THR A 221 -9.05 -87.39 -45.66
CA THR A 221 -9.99 -87.16 -44.57
C THR A 221 -9.71 -88.00 -43.33
N THR A 222 -9.72 -87.35 -42.16
CA THR A 222 -10.30 -87.93 -40.93
C THR A 222 -10.84 -86.82 -40.03
N GLU A 223 -12.12 -86.96 -39.72
CA GLU A 223 -12.82 -86.32 -38.60
C GLU A 223 -12.12 -86.65 -37.28
N GLN A 224 -12.06 -85.71 -36.34
CA GLN A 224 -12.55 -85.86 -34.96
C GLN A 224 -12.24 -84.63 -34.09
N ASN A 225 -13.30 -84.21 -33.39
CA ASN A 225 -13.42 -83.38 -32.19
C ASN A 225 -12.15 -83.16 -31.35
N GLU A 226 -11.96 -81.94 -30.81
CA GLU A 226 -12.26 -81.59 -29.41
C GLU A 226 -11.66 -80.23 -28.97
N ASN A 227 -12.51 -79.40 -28.37
CA ASN A 227 -12.25 -78.51 -27.22
C ASN A 227 -11.14 -77.43 -27.28
N LYS A 228 -11.55 -76.18 -27.53
CA LYS A 228 -11.32 -75.01 -26.63
C LYS A 228 -11.99 -73.73 -27.20
N PRO A 229 -12.75 -72.95 -26.41
CA PRO A 229 -13.35 -71.72 -26.91
C PRO A 229 -12.29 -70.62 -26.99
N SER A 230 -11.92 -70.24 -28.22
CA SER A 230 -11.13 -69.06 -28.49
C SER A 230 -11.91 -67.82 -28.05
N LYS A 231 -11.60 -67.28 -26.86
CA LYS A 231 -12.12 -65.99 -26.38
C LYS A 231 -11.94 -64.95 -27.50
N SER A 232 -13.05 -64.47 -28.03
CA SER A 232 -13.05 -63.46 -29.10
C SER A 232 -12.38 -62.18 -28.60
N LYS A 233 -11.33 -61.73 -29.29
CA LYS A 233 -10.61 -60.46 -29.08
C LYS A 233 -11.54 -59.23 -29.04
N ILE A 234 -12.79 -59.38 -29.47
CA ILE A 234 -13.84 -58.36 -29.47
C ILE A 234 -14.22 -57.93 -28.04
N LEU A 235 -14.19 -58.85 -27.06
CA LEU A 235 -14.50 -58.50 -25.66
C LEU A 235 -13.42 -57.63 -24.99
N ASN A 236 -12.16 -57.72 -25.44
CA ASN A 236 -11.07 -56.93 -24.86
C ASN A 236 -11.08 -55.47 -25.31
N ILE A 237 -11.64 -55.16 -26.48
CA ILE A 237 -11.73 -53.78 -26.98
C ILE A 237 -12.83 -53.01 -26.23
N LYS A 238 -13.93 -53.69 -25.88
CA LYS A 238 -15.04 -53.07 -25.14
C LYS A 238 -14.63 -52.65 -23.73
N ASN A 239 -13.91 -53.52 -23.02
CA ASN A 239 -13.41 -53.22 -21.67
C ASN A 239 -12.35 -52.09 -21.63
N LEU A 240 -11.63 -51.86 -22.73
CA LEU A 240 -10.65 -50.78 -22.84
C LEU A 240 -11.31 -49.41 -23.09
N LEU A 241 -12.45 -49.38 -23.77
CA LEU A 241 -13.22 -48.16 -24.02
C LEU A 241 -14.03 -47.73 -22.80
N ASP A 242 -14.62 -48.69 -22.09
CA ASP A 242 -15.43 -48.43 -20.89
C ASP A 242 -14.56 -47.99 -19.69
N SER A 243 -13.27 -48.36 -19.64
CA SER A 243 -12.35 -47.93 -18.56
C SER A 243 -11.71 -46.55 -18.77
N LYS A 244 -11.87 -45.93 -19.95
CA LYS A 244 -11.36 -44.59 -20.25
C LYS A 244 -12.43 -43.50 -20.24
N THR A 245 -13.69 -43.85 -19.98
CA THR A 245 -14.79 -42.90 -19.87
C THR A 245 -15.37 -42.91 -18.45
N ASN A 246 -14.68 -42.22 -17.53
CA ASN A 246 -15.30 -41.80 -16.28
C ASN A 246 -16.25 -40.63 -16.60
N TYR A 247 -17.55 -40.92 -16.62
CA TYR A 247 -18.55 -39.96 -16.17
C TYR A 247 -18.49 -39.85 -14.64
#